data_AF-A0A953A6R9-F1
#
_entry.id   AF-A0A953A6R9-F1
#
_cell.length_a   1.000
_cell.length_b   1.000
_cell.length_c   1.000
_cell.angle_alpha   90.00
_cell.angle_beta   90.00
_cell.angle_gamma   90.00
#
_symmetry.space_group_name_H-M   'P 1'
#
loop_
_entity.id
_entity.type
_entity.pdbx_description
1 polymer ?
#
loop_
_entity_poly.entity_id
_entity_poly.type
_entity_poly.pdbx_seq_one_letter_code
_entity_poly.pdbx_strand_id
1 'polypeptide(L)'
;MMKEGQRGEKRVMMGIGADDLKAIKYILLFHGRYLQSGQADQARPAVDERRINQIQLALLKIEQILSGQVIMLSWEELRLITEAIAAFTRLVRGKIAATQERDQVLASCEQLRGYLSLILPPMQSTRKGGESSS
;
A
#
# COMPACT_ATOMS: atom_id res chain seq x y z
N MET A 1 29.32 4.20 11.90
CA MET A 1 29.56 2.83 12.41
C MET A 1 28.20 2.27 12.83
N MET A 2 27.58 1.43 12.01
CA MET A 2 26.27 0.85 12.30
C MET A 2 26.47 -0.56 12.86
N LYS A 3 25.92 -0.83 14.05
CA LYS A 3 25.81 -2.17 14.62
C LYS A 3 24.36 -2.64 14.47
N GLU A 4 24.21 -3.84 13.94
CA GLU A 4 22.94 -4.56 13.83
C GLU A 4 22.42 -4.98 15.21
N GLY A 5 21.10 -5.12 15.33
CA GLY A 5 20.48 -5.87 16.41
C GLY A 5 18.97 -5.89 16.38
N GLN A 6 18.42 -7.10 16.27
CA GLN A 6 17.08 -7.56 16.67
C GLN A 6 15.92 -7.55 15.66
N ARG A 7 15.32 -8.74 15.61
CA ARG A 7 14.20 -9.21 14.80
C ARG A 7 12.91 -8.56 15.29
N GLY A 8 12.70 -7.31 14.92
CA GLY A 8 11.48 -6.53 15.18
C GLY A 8 11.21 -5.64 13.97
N GLU A 9 9.94 -5.50 13.60
CA GLU A 9 9.39 -4.59 12.59
C GLU A 9 10.41 -3.62 12.00
N LYS A 10 11.08 -4.04 10.93
CA LYS A 10 12.03 -3.18 10.23
C LYS A 10 11.26 -1.95 9.72
N ARG A 11 11.61 -0.76 10.22
CA ARG A 11 10.98 0.52 9.87
C ARG A 11 11.73 1.17 8.72
N VAL A 12 11.03 1.86 7.82
CA VAL A 12 11.65 2.50 6.65
C VAL A 12 11.38 4.00 6.62
N MET A 13 12.42 4.77 6.32
CA MET A 13 12.32 6.19 5.99
C MET A 13 12.04 6.32 4.48
N MET A 14 10.96 7.02 4.13
CA MET A 14 10.56 7.21 2.73
C MET A 14 11.11 8.53 2.17
N GLY A 15 11.70 8.49 0.98
CA GLY A 15 12.01 9.66 0.16
C GLY A 15 10.85 10.03 -0.77
N ILE A 16 9.63 10.01 -0.25
CA ILE A 16 8.38 10.31 -0.98
C ILE A 16 8.03 11.79 -0.79
N GLY A 17 7.64 12.47 -1.88
CA GLY A 17 7.24 13.87 -1.83
C GLY A 17 5.90 14.11 -1.13
N ALA A 18 5.62 15.36 -0.75
CA ALA A 18 4.36 15.71 -0.08
C ALA A 18 3.12 15.41 -0.94
N ASP A 19 3.20 15.58 -2.26
CA ASP A 19 2.08 15.32 -3.16
C ASP A 19 1.80 13.83 -3.36
N ASP A 20 2.85 13.02 -3.38
CA ASP A 20 2.71 11.56 -3.38
C ASP A 20 2.07 11.06 -2.08
N LEU A 21 2.45 11.62 -0.93
CA LEU A 21 1.82 11.29 0.36
C LEU A 21 0.33 11.67 0.38
N LYS A 22 -0.04 12.82 -0.18
CA LYS A 22 -1.46 13.19 -0.37
C LYS A 22 -2.17 12.20 -1.29
N ALA A 23 -1.55 11.79 -2.39
CA ALA A 23 -2.12 10.80 -3.30
C ALA A 23 -2.35 9.46 -2.59
N ILE A 24 -1.35 8.96 -1.84
CA ILE A 24 -1.47 7.73 -1.04
C ILE A 24 -2.62 7.87 -0.03
N LYS A 25 -2.72 8.99 0.69
CA LYS A 25 -3.82 9.26 1.62
C LYS A 25 -5.18 9.11 0.95
N TYR A 26 -5.39 9.75 -0.21
CA TYR A 26 -6.67 9.66 -0.92
C TYR A 26 -6.95 8.25 -1.44
N ILE A 27 -5.94 7.52 -1.91
CA ILE A 27 -6.07 6.12 -2.33
C ILE A 27 -6.44 5.22 -1.15
N LEU A 28 -5.85 5.42 0.02
CA LEU A 28 -6.19 4.68 1.25
C LEU A 28 -7.60 4.99 1.74
N LEU A 29 -8.01 6.27 1.73
CA LEU A 29 -9.39 6.67 2.06
C LEU A 29 -10.40 6.00 1.11
N PHE A 30 -10.11 6.01 -0.19
CA PHE A 30 -10.91 5.30 -1.17
C PHE A 30 -10.95 3.79 -0.90
N HIS A 31 -9.80 3.18 -0.62
CA HIS A 31 -9.71 1.74 -0.36
C HIS A 31 -10.48 1.33 0.91
N GLY A 32 -10.38 2.11 1.99
CA GLY A 32 -11.16 1.88 3.21
C GLY A 32 -12.66 1.93 2.94
N ARG A 33 -13.13 2.95 2.20
CA ARG A 33 -14.55 3.04 1.79
C ARG A 33 -14.97 1.86 0.92
N TYR A 34 -14.12 1.46 -0.02
CA TYR A 34 -14.36 0.31 -0.90
C TYR A 34 -14.51 -1.00 -0.12
N LEU A 35 -13.71 -1.21 0.93
CA LEU A 35 -13.84 -2.38 1.81
C LEU A 35 -15.12 -2.33 2.65
N GLN A 36 -15.52 -1.14 3.12
CA GLN A 36 -16.73 -0.95 3.93
C GLN A 36 -18.03 -1.06 3.11
N SER A 37 -18.03 -0.63 1.86
CA SER A 37 -19.24 -0.62 1.03
C SER A 37 -19.66 -2.03 0.59
N GLY A 38 -18.76 -3.01 0.67
CA GLY A 38 -18.90 -4.27 -0.06
C GLY A 38 -18.83 -4.03 -1.58
N GLN A 39 -18.50 -5.07 -2.35
CA GLN A 39 -18.71 -4.99 -3.80
C GLN A 39 -20.21 -4.99 -4.05
N ALA A 40 -20.70 -4.10 -4.92
CA ALA A 40 -22.13 -4.02 -5.28
C ALA A 40 -22.70 -5.37 -5.78
N ASP A 41 -21.84 -6.30 -6.21
CA ASP A 41 -22.19 -7.61 -6.78
C ASP A 41 -21.84 -8.81 -5.87
N GLN A 42 -21.51 -8.61 -4.59
CA GLN A 42 -21.27 -9.72 -3.65
C GLN A 42 -22.06 -9.55 -2.35
N ALA A 43 -22.57 -10.68 -1.81
CA ALA A 43 -23.12 -10.73 -0.46
C ALA A 43 -22.10 -10.10 0.49
N ARG A 44 -22.50 -9.05 1.22
CA ARG A 44 -21.65 -8.18 2.03
C ARG A 44 -20.61 -9.05 2.77
N PRO A 45 -19.33 -9.05 2.36
CA PRO A 45 -18.33 -9.78 3.13
C PRO A 45 -18.32 -9.17 4.53
N ALA A 46 -18.16 -10.00 5.56
CA ALA A 46 -17.95 -9.50 6.91
C ALA A 46 -16.81 -8.47 6.85
N VAL A 47 -17.08 -7.24 7.31
CA VAL A 47 -16.09 -6.16 7.27
C VAL A 47 -14.88 -6.63 8.08
N ASP A 48 -13.72 -6.69 7.43
CA ASP A 48 -12.46 -7.01 8.12
C ASP A 48 -12.02 -5.79 8.94
N GLU A 49 -12.54 -5.70 10.17
CA GLU A 49 -12.25 -4.60 11.10
C GLU A 49 -10.76 -4.42 11.34
N ARG A 50 -9.99 -5.52 11.38
CA ARG A 50 -8.53 -5.46 11.53
C ARG A 50 -7.91 -4.69 10.38
N ARG A 51 -8.35 -4.96 9.16
CA ARG A 51 -7.84 -4.30 7.94
C ARG A 51 -8.26 -2.83 7.88
N ILE A 52 -9.47 -2.49 8.33
CA ILE A 52 -9.90 -1.09 8.47
C ILE A 52 -9.03 -0.35 9.49
N ASN A 53 -8.74 -0.96 10.63
CA ASN A 53 -7.87 -0.37 11.65
C ASN A 53 -6.45 -0.14 11.13
N GLN A 54 -5.91 -1.08 10.34
CA GLN A 54 -4.61 -0.90 9.68
C GLN A 54 -4.60 0.27 8.69
N ILE A 55 -5.68 0.45 7.93
CA ILE A 55 -5.84 1.62 7.03
C ILE A 55 -5.88 2.91 7.82
N GLN A 56 -6.63 2.96 8.92
CA GLN A 56 -6.71 4.13 9.79
C GLN A 56 -5.36 4.50 10.41
N LEU A 57 -4.59 3.50 10.86
CA LEU A 57 -3.25 3.71 11.39
C LEU A 57 -2.28 4.25 10.33
N ALA A 58 -2.29 3.66 9.13
CA ALA A 58 -1.48 4.14 8.02
C ALA A 58 -1.84 5.59 7.63
N LEU A 59 -3.13 5.92 7.59
CA LEU A 59 -3.62 7.29 7.35
C LEU A 59 -3.11 8.27 8.41
N LEU A 60 -3.23 7.91 9.70
CA LEU A 60 -2.74 8.76 10.80
C LEU A 60 -1.24 9.05 10.65
N LYS A 61 -0.43 8.04 10.35
CA LYS A 61 1.00 8.22 10.14
C LYS A 61 1.32 9.10 8.93
N ILE A 62 0.56 8.98 7.84
CA ILE A 62 0.74 9.84 6.67
C ILE A 62 0.43 11.31 7.01
N GLU A 63 -0.64 11.60 7.77
CA GLU A 63 -0.93 12.97 8.24
C GLU A 63 0.22 13.53 9.07
N GLN A 64 0.78 12.72 9.95
CA GLN A 64 1.89 13.12 10.80
C GLN A 64 3.14 13.42 9.96
N ILE A 65 3.46 12.59 8.95
CA ILE A 65 4.58 12.85 8.02
C ILE A 65 4.32 14.14 7.23
N LEU A 66 3.11 14.35 6.71
CA LEU A 66 2.72 15.58 6.02
C LEU A 66 2.84 16.82 6.90
N SER A 67 2.63 16.66 8.20
CA SER A 67 2.81 17.71 9.21
C SER A 67 4.28 17.94 9.62
N GLY A 68 5.23 17.28 8.93
CA GLY A 68 6.66 17.43 9.16
C GLY A 68 7.22 16.56 10.28
N GLN A 69 6.43 15.63 10.84
CA GLN A 69 6.93 14.71 11.86
C GLN A 69 7.77 13.60 11.22
N VAL A 70 8.91 13.27 11.83
CA VAL A 70 9.78 12.18 11.38
C VAL A 70 9.21 10.85 11.87
N ILE A 71 8.30 10.28 11.08
CA ILE A 71 7.65 9.00 11.35
C ILE A 71 7.98 8.02 10.24
N MET A 72 8.24 6.78 10.64
CA MET A 72 8.49 5.68 9.71
C MET A 72 7.25 4.82 9.53
N LEU A 73 7.01 4.42 8.28
CA LEU A 73 6.04 3.37 8.00
C LEU A 73 6.68 2.00 8.20
N SER A 74 5.90 1.06 8.72
CA SER A 74 6.26 -0.35 8.79
C SER A 74 6.13 -1.00 7.41
N TRP A 75 6.76 -2.16 7.23
CA TRP A 75 6.58 -2.96 6.02
C TRP A 75 5.12 -3.34 5.76
N GLU A 76 4.36 -3.62 6.81
CA GLU A 76 2.94 -3.96 6.69
C GLU A 76 2.14 -2.78 6.16
N GLU A 77 2.44 -1.56 6.63
CA GLU A 77 1.82 -0.34 6.15
C GLU A 77 2.20 -0.05 4.69
N LEU A 78 3.47 -0.24 4.32
CA LEU A 78 3.92 -0.10 2.93
C LEU A 78 3.28 -1.14 2.01
N ARG A 79 3.11 -2.38 2.48
CA ARG A 79 2.41 -3.43 1.75
C ARG A 79 0.93 -3.08 1.57
N LEU A 80 0.26 -2.61 2.63
CA LEU A 80 -1.12 -2.16 2.59
C LEU A 80 -1.31 -1.04 1.58
N ILE A 81 -0.42 -0.06 1.55
CA ILE A 81 -0.43 1.03 0.55
C ILE A 81 -0.29 0.46 -0.86
N THR A 82 0.64 -0.46 -1.07
CA THR A 82 0.86 -1.10 -2.38
C THR A 82 -0.39 -1.85 -2.86
N GLU A 83 -1.05 -2.58 -1.95
CA GLU A 83 -2.31 -3.27 -2.21
C GLU A 83 -3.45 -2.29 -2.53
N ALA A 84 -3.53 -1.17 -1.82
CA ALA A 84 -4.53 -0.12 -2.06
C ALA A 84 -4.36 0.53 -3.44
N ILE A 85 -3.12 0.82 -3.86
CA ILE A 85 -2.84 1.37 -5.20
C ILE A 85 -3.20 0.35 -6.29
N ALA A 86 -2.89 -0.93 -6.08
CA ALA A 86 -3.28 -2.00 -7.02
C ALA A 86 -4.82 -2.14 -7.14
N ALA A 87 -5.54 -2.04 -6.02
CA ALA A 87 -7.00 -2.07 -6.03
C ALA A 87 -7.59 -0.84 -6.74
N PHE A 88 -7.05 0.35 -6.48
CA PHE A 88 -7.45 1.59 -7.12
C PHE A 88 -7.24 1.56 -8.63
N THR A 89 -6.04 1.22 -9.09
CA THR A 89 -5.72 1.11 -10.53
C THR A 89 -6.60 0.11 -11.26
N ARG A 90 -6.88 -1.05 -10.66
CA ARG A 90 -7.81 -2.04 -11.21
C ARG A 90 -9.23 -1.48 -11.36
N LEU A 91 -9.72 -0.75 -10.36
CA LEU A 91 -11.06 -0.15 -10.39
C LEU A 91 -11.16 0.99 -11.38
N VAL A 92 -10.14 1.86 -11.47
CA VAL A 92 -10.07 2.93 -12.46
C VAL A 92 -10.10 2.35 -13.88
N ARG A 93 -9.30 1.31 -14.16
CA ARG A 93 -9.32 0.62 -15.47
C ARG A 93 -10.68 -0.01 -15.81
N GLY A 94 -11.36 -0.57 -14.81
CA GLY A 94 -12.62 -1.27 -15.01
C GLY A 94 -13.87 -0.37 -15.05
N LYS A 95 -13.85 0.79 -14.40
CA LYS A 95 -15.05 1.63 -14.19
C LYS A 95 -14.97 3.02 -14.82
N ILE A 96 -13.78 3.49 -15.17
CA ILE A 96 -13.59 4.82 -15.75
C ILE A 96 -13.23 4.68 -17.23
N ALA A 97 -13.99 5.37 -18.08
CA ALA A 97 -13.78 5.39 -19.53
C ALA A 97 -12.36 5.81 -19.89
N ALA A 98 -11.85 5.30 -21.01
CA ALA A 98 -10.50 5.61 -21.46
C ALA A 98 -10.38 7.06 -21.91
N THR A 99 -9.65 7.85 -21.11
CA THR A 99 -9.27 9.22 -21.42
C THR A 99 -7.79 9.43 -21.09
N GLN A 100 -7.22 10.50 -21.63
CA GLN A 100 -5.83 10.87 -21.37
C GLN A 100 -5.59 11.13 -19.88
N GLU A 101 -6.52 11.77 -19.19
CA GLU A 101 -6.43 12.06 -17.75
C GLU A 101 -6.45 10.77 -16.93
N ARG A 102 -7.32 9.82 -17.29
CA ARG A 102 -7.34 8.49 -16.65
C ARG A 102 -5.99 7.81 -16.78
N ASP A 103 -5.42 7.81 -17.98
CA ASP A 103 -4.17 7.11 -18.26
C ASP A 103 -2.97 7.78 -17.56
N GLN A 104 -2.98 9.11 -17.42
CA GLN A 104 -2.00 9.84 -16.61
C GLN A 104 -2.09 9.47 -15.13
N VAL A 105 -3.31 9.36 -14.57
CA VAL A 105 -3.51 8.91 -13.19
C VAL A 105 -2.99 7.47 -13.00
N LEU A 106 -3.28 6.58 -13.94
CA LEU A 106 -2.79 5.20 -13.91
C LEU A 106 -1.25 5.13 -13.99
N ALA A 107 -0.63 5.91 -14.88
CA ALA A 107 0.82 5.98 -15.00
C ALA A 107 1.48 6.46 -13.69
N SER A 108 0.93 7.50 -13.08
CA SER A 108 1.41 8.03 -11.79
C SER A 108 1.30 6.99 -10.68
N CYS A 109 0.20 6.22 -10.65
CA CYS A 109 0.02 5.13 -9.68
C CYS A 109 1.05 4.00 -9.87
N GLU A 110 1.37 3.63 -11.11
CA GLU A 110 2.39 2.61 -11.38
C GLU A 110 3.80 3.10 -11.03
N GLN A 111 4.12 4.37 -11.28
CA GLN A 111 5.38 4.98 -10.83
C GLN A 111 5.51 4.91 -9.30
N LEU A 112 4.46 5.29 -8.58
CA LEU A 112 4.42 5.23 -7.13
C LEU A 112 4.59 3.79 -6.60
N ARG A 113 3.94 2.80 -7.24
CA ARG A 113 4.14 1.37 -6.90
C ARG A 113 5.57 0.91 -7.17
N GLY A 114 6.17 1.35 -8.28
CA GLY A 114 7.56 1.07 -8.62
C GLY A 114 8.52 1.63 -7.58
N TYR A 115 8.28 2.84 -7.10
CA TYR A 115 9.07 3.41 -6.01
C TYR A 115 8.93 2.61 -4.71
N LEU A 116 7.70 2.26 -4.32
CA LEU A 116 7.45 1.48 -3.11
C LEU A 116 8.08 0.08 -3.19
N SER A 117 8.13 -0.55 -4.37
CA SER A 117 8.73 -1.88 -4.53
C SER A 117 10.26 -1.88 -4.41
N LEU A 118 10.93 -0.77 -4.70
CA LEU A 118 12.38 -0.62 -4.43
C LEU A 118 12.68 -0.55 -2.94
N ILE A 119 11.71 -0.10 -2.16
CA ILE A 119 11.82 -0.02 -0.70
C ILE A 119 11.49 -1.39 -0.10
N LEU A 120 10.39 -2.04 -0.50
CA LEU A 120 10.00 -3.37 -0.04
C LEU A 120 11.11 -4.41 -0.27
N PRO A 121 11.48 -5.26 0.72
CA PRO A 121 12.39 -6.35 0.44
C PRO A 121 11.77 -7.23 -0.65
N PRO A 122 12.58 -7.73 -1.60
CA PRO A 122 12.07 -8.66 -2.60
C PRO A 122 11.40 -9.80 -1.84
N MET A 123 10.12 -10.06 -2.15
CA MET A 123 9.41 -11.22 -1.62
C MET A 123 10.24 -12.44 -1.99
N GLN A 124 10.99 -12.98 -1.03
CA GLN A 124 11.62 -14.27 -1.21
C GLN A 124 10.48 -15.25 -1.37
N SER A 125 10.21 -15.66 -2.60
CA SER A 125 9.46 -16.87 -2.87
C SER A 125 10.20 -17.96 -2.11
N THR A 126 9.64 -18.41 -0.99
CA THR A 126 10.04 -19.65 -0.33
C THR A 126 9.72 -20.78 -1.30
N ARG A 127 10.59 -20.96 -2.30
CA ARG A 127 10.74 -22.22 -3.01
C ARG A 127 11.31 -23.16 -1.96
N LYS A 128 10.44 -23.80 -1.18
CA LYS A 128 10.82 -25.01 -0.46
C LYS A 128 11.30 -25.98 -1.54
N GLY A 129 12.62 -26.10 -1.66
CA GLY A 129 13.23 -27.18 -2.42
C GLY A 129 12.69 -28.48 -1.84
N GLY A 130 12.07 -29.28 -2.69
CA GLY A 130 11.85 -30.67 -2.38
C GLY A 130 13.22 -31.33 -2.33
N GLU A 131 13.72 -31.59 -1.12
CA GLU A 131 14.71 -32.64 -0.92
C GLU A 131 13.98 -33.97 -1.11
N SER A 132 14.04 -34.47 -2.34
CA SER A 132 13.94 -35.90 -2.60
C SER A 132 15.23 -36.53 -2.11
N SER A 133 15.21 -37.07 -0.90
CA SER A 133 16.21 -38.05 -0.46
C SER A 133 15.69 -39.43 -0.85
N SER A 134 16.31 -39.99 -1.88
CA SER A 134 16.36 -41.44 -2.12
C SER A 134 17.26 -42.12 -1.09
#